data_AF-A0A962V375-F1
#
_entry.id   AF-A0A962V375-F1
#
_cell.length_a   1.000
_cell.length_b   1.000
_cell.length_c   1.000
_cell.angle_alpha   90.00
_cell.angle_beta   90.00
_cell.angle_gamma   90.00
#
_symmetry.space_group_name_H-M   'P 1'
#
loop_
_entity.id
_entity.type
_entity.pdbx_description
1 polymer ?
#
loop_
_entity_poly.entity_id
_entity_poly.type
_entity_poly.pdbx_seq_one_letter_code
_entity_poly.pdbx_strand_id
1 'polypeptide(L)' 'MRRIPVFFYLLGWCGLVAAQSDLISDRLTQAEATTGQLIFNQCAVCHTASPDQTHRIGPNLWDIVGRPIAHAEGFDYS' A
#
# COMPACT_ATOMS: atom_id res chain seq x y z
N MET A 1 -28.66 21.67 24.12
CA MET A 1 -29.96 22.07 23.54
C MET A 1 -29.76 22.49 22.08
N ARG A 2 -29.57 21.51 21.20
CA ARG A 2 -29.80 21.60 19.75
C ARG A 2 -30.55 20.31 19.45
N ARG A 3 -31.88 20.41 19.42
CA ARG A 3 -32.76 19.26 19.17
C ARG A 3 -32.65 18.92 17.69
N ILE A 4 -31.77 17.98 17.36
CA ILE A 4 -31.72 17.35 16.05
C ILE A 4 -33.02 16.55 15.93
N PRO A 5 -33.93 16.86 15.00
CA PRO A 5 -35.12 16.05 14.84
C PRO A 5 -34.67 14.68 14.32
N VAL A 6 -34.99 13.62 15.07
CA VAL A 6 -34.83 12.20 14.73
C VAL A 6 -35.60 11.81 13.44
N PHE A 7 -36.19 12.78 12.75
CA PHE A 7 -36.90 12.63 11.48
C PHE A 7 -35.99 12.63 10.24
N PHE A 8 -34.72 13.07 10.37
CA PHE A 8 -33.73 13.01 9.29
C PHE A 8 -32.93 11.69 9.25
N TYR A 9 -33.29 10.70 10.07
CA TYR A 9 -32.54 9.46 10.26
C TYR A 9 -33.10 8.23 9.52
N LEU A 10 -34.05 8.38 8.59
CA LEU A 10 -34.64 7.24 7.86
C LEU A 10 -34.59 7.32 6.32
N LEU A 11 -34.11 8.42 5.72
CA LEU A 11 -34.08 8.58 4.25
C LEU A 11 -32.81 9.28 3.73
N GLY A 12 -31.70 9.20 4.46
CA GLY A 12 -30.49 9.98 4.11
C GLY A 12 -29.15 9.25 4.23
N TRP A 13 -29.12 7.98 4.61
CA TRP A 13 -27.87 7.22 4.78
C TRP A 13 -27.66 6.10 3.75
N CYS A 14 -28.39 6.14 2.64
CA CYS A 14 -28.05 5.40 1.42
C CYS A 14 -27.60 6.37 0.32
N GLY A 15 -26.94 7.47 0.72
CA GLY A 15 -26.34 8.44 -0.20
C GLY A 15 -24.88 8.08 -0.41
N LEU A 16 -24.62 7.34 -1.49
CA LEU A 16 -23.39 7.42 -2.30
C LEU A 16 -22.11 7.80 -1.54
N VAL A 17 -21.59 6.91 -0.69
CA VAL A 17 -20.13 6.77 -0.65
C VAL A 17 -19.80 5.89 -1.85
N ALA A 18 -19.67 6.50 -3.02
CA ALA A 18 -18.96 5.85 -4.11
C ALA A 18 -17.55 5.62 -3.58
N ALA A 19 -17.20 4.36 -3.31
CA ALA A 19 -15.84 3.98 -3.05
C ALA A 19 -15.04 4.39 -4.30
N GLN A 20 -14.36 5.53 -4.21
CA GLN A 20 -13.45 5.99 -5.24
C GLN A 20 -12.23 5.06 -5.16
N SER A 21 -12.34 3.87 -5.74
CA SER A 21 -11.17 3.04 -6.03
C SER A 21 -10.49 3.68 -7.22
N ASP A 22 -9.64 4.69 -6.97
CA ASP A 22 -8.71 5.14 -7.99
C ASP A 22 -7.96 3.90 -8.48
N LEU A 23 -8.03 3.65 -9.78
CA LEU A 23 -7.33 2.51 -10.36
C LEU A 23 -5.84 2.69 -10.07
N ILE A 24 -5.16 1.59 -9.73
CA ILE A 24 -3.73 1.66 -9.39
C ILE A 24 -2.92 2.28 -10.54
N SER A 25 -3.36 2.08 -11.78
CA SER A 25 -2.80 2.71 -12.98
C SER A 25 -2.80 4.23 -12.91
N ASP A 26 -3.90 4.86 -12.48
CA ASP A 26 -4.00 6.32 -12.40
C ASP A 26 -3.02 6.88 -11.36
N ARG A 27 -2.88 6.19 -10.22
CA ARG A 27 -1.91 6.58 -9.17
C ARG A 27 -0.47 6.41 -9.62
N LEU A 28 -0.17 5.37 -10.41
CA LEU A 28 1.17 5.15 -10.96
C LEU A 28 1.58 6.26 -11.94
N THR A 29 0.64 6.88 -12.67
CA THR A 29 0.98 8.02 -13.54
C THR A 29 1.49 9.25 -12.78
N GLN A 30 1.11 9.38 -11.50
CA GLN A 30 1.51 10.48 -10.63
C GLN A 30 2.64 10.06 -9.66
N ALA A 31 3.08 8.81 -9.72
CA ALA A 31 4.07 8.28 -8.80
C ALA A 31 5.46 8.85 -9.09
N GLU A 32 6.23 9.08 -8.03
CA GLU A 32 7.56 9.65 -8.11
C GLU A 32 8.52 8.82 -7.24
N ALA A 33 9.67 8.44 -7.82
CA ALA A 33 10.57 7.47 -7.23
C ALA A 33 11.28 8.01 -5.97
N THR A 34 11.63 9.30 -5.93
CA THR A 34 12.25 9.90 -4.74
C THR A 34 11.30 9.94 -3.55
N THR A 35 10.00 10.13 -3.80
CA THR A 35 8.94 10.01 -2.79
C THR A 35 8.83 8.56 -2.30
N GLY A 36 8.87 7.60 -3.22
CA GLY A 36 8.92 6.18 -2.88
C GLY A 36 10.13 5.80 -2.02
N GLN A 37 11.31 6.36 -2.31
CA GLN A 37 12.51 6.17 -1.52
C GLN A 37 12.35 6.65 -0.06
N LEU A 38 11.68 7.78 0.16
CA LEU A 38 11.39 8.28 1.51
C LEU A 38 10.40 7.37 2.25
N ILE A 39 9.38 6.86 1.55
CA ILE A 39 8.38 5.94 2.11
C ILE A 39 9.03 4.59 2.49
N PHE A 40 10.01 4.14 1.70
CA PHE A 40 10.70 2.87 1.92
C PHE A 40 11.38 2.77 3.29
N ASN A 41 11.64 3.88 3.99
CA ASN A 41 12.12 3.87 5.37
C ASN A 41 11.24 3.02 6.30
N GLN A 42 9.94 2.93 6.05
CA GLN A 42 9.01 2.09 6.80
C GLN A 42 9.22 0.60 6.50
N CYS A 43 9.61 0.27 5.27
CA CYS A 43 9.89 -1.09 4.79
C CYS A 43 11.30 -1.55 5.18
N ALA A 44 12.23 -0.60 5.29
CA ALA A 44 13.66 -0.83 5.55
C ALA A 44 13.95 -1.49 6.90
N VAL A 45 12.97 -1.48 7.81
CA VAL A 45 13.01 -2.24 9.06
C VAL A 45 13.17 -3.73 8.78
N CYS A 46 12.47 -4.25 7.76
CA CYS A 46 12.44 -5.67 7.44
C CYS A 46 13.13 -6.02 6.12
N HIS A 47 13.18 -5.09 5.16
CA HIS A 47 13.60 -5.37 3.80
C HIS A 47 14.82 -4.55 3.36
N THR A 48 15.58 -5.11 2.43
CA THR A 48 16.67 -4.45 1.70
C THR A 48 16.22 -4.14 0.27
N ALA A 49 16.91 -3.22 -0.41
CA ALA A 49 16.55 -2.75 -1.75
C ALA A 49 17.76 -2.49 -2.65
N SER A 50 18.81 -3.31 -2.51
CA SER A 50 20.05 -3.22 -3.30
C SER A 50 20.45 -4.64 -3.73
N PRO A 51 20.96 -4.86 -4.95
CA PRO A 51 21.20 -6.21 -5.48
C PRO A 51 22.22 -7.03 -4.67
N ASP A 52 23.10 -6.35 -3.95
CA ASP A 52 24.21 -6.91 -3.17
C ASP A 52 23.87 -7.11 -1.68
N GLN A 53 22.66 -6.73 -1.25
CA GLN A 53 22.26 -6.87 0.15
C GLN A 53 21.60 -8.22 0.42
N THR A 54 21.95 -8.80 1.57
CA THR A 54 21.33 -10.04 2.05
C THR A 54 19.87 -9.82 2.48
N HIS A 55 19.13 -10.92 2.59
CA HIS A 55 17.82 -10.93 3.25
C HIS A 55 17.97 -10.57 4.73
N ARG A 56 16.91 -10.03 5.32
CA ARG A 56 16.83 -9.73 6.76
C ARG A 56 15.65 -10.48 7.37
N ILE A 57 14.80 -9.78 8.14
CA ILE A 57 13.52 -10.28 8.62
C ILE A 57 12.62 -10.65 7.43
N GLY A 58 12.64 -9.82 6.38
CA GLY A 58 11.99 -10.09 5.10
C GLY A 58 13.00 -10.24 3.96
N PRO A 59 12.54 -10.72 2.78
CA PRO A 59 13.39 -10.89 1.62
C PRO A 59 13.87 -9.55 1.06
N ASN A 60 15.00 -9.54 0.36
CA ASN A 60 15.42 -8.41 -0.46
C ASN A 60 14.38 -8.09 -1.55
N LEU A 61 14.02 -6.82 -1.68
CA LEU A 61 13.02 -6.32 -2.62
C LEU A 61 13.62 -5.73 -3.91
N TRP A 62 14.94 -5.87 -4.12
CA TRP A 62 15.55 -5.60 -5.42
C TRP A 62 14.88 -6.45 -6.50
N ASP A 63 14.51 -5.82 -7.62
CA ASP A 63 13.76 -6.43 -8.74
C ASP A 63 12.48 -7.19 -8.32
N ILE A 64 11.73 -6.68 -7.34
CA ILE A 64 10.47 -7.30 -6.90
C ILE A 64 9.31 -7.14 -7.91
N VAL A 65 9.29 -6.06 -8.70
CA VAL A 65 8.17 -5.76 -9.59
C VAL A 65 8.10 -6.77 -10.73
N GLY A 66 7.03 -7.56 -10.77
CA GLY A 66 6.85 -8.65 -11.74
C GLY A 66 7.52 -9.97 -11.36
N ARG A 67 8.25 -10.02 -10.25
CA ARG A 67 8.81 -11.27 -9.73
C ARG A 67 7.69 -12.18 -9.22
N PRO A 68 7.74 -13.51 -9.45
CA PRO A 68 6.76 -14.43 -8.88
C PRO A 68 6.68 -14.33 -7.36
N ILE A 69 5.49 -14.58 -6.82
CA ILE A 69 5.22 -14.48 -5.38
C ILE A 69 6.05 -15.52 -4.63
N ALA A 70 6.71 -15.11 -3.54
CA ALA A 70 7.53 -15.99 -2.70
C ALA A 70 8.67 -16.72 -3.44
N HIS A 71 9.38 -16.02 -4.33
CA HIS A 71 10.47 -16.58 -5.15
C HIS A 71 11.85 -15.91 -4.94
N ALA A 72 12.06 -15.15 -3.86
CA ALA A 72 13.42 -14.67 -3.57
C ALA A 72 14.31 -15.87 -3.20
N GLU A 73 15.37 -16.09 -3.97
CA GLU A 73 16.29 -17.20 -3.75
C GLU A 73 16.93 -17.12 -2.36
N GLY A 74 17.00 -18.26 -1.66
CA GLY A 74 17.65 -18.32 -0.34
C GLY A 74 16.87 -17.65 0.81
N PHE A 75 15.61 -17.27 0.61
CA PHE A 75 14.74 -16.80 1.69
C PHE A 75 13.73 -17.88 2.10
N ASP A 76 13.61 -18.11 3.41
CA ASP A 76 12.67 -19.08 3.97
C ASP A 76 11.27 -18.45 4.14
N TYR A 77 10.35 -18.82 3.25
CA TYR A 77 8.95 -18.40 3.32
C TYR A 77 8.13 -19.33 4.24
N SER A 78 7.01 -18.81 4.76
CA SER A 78 6.05 -19.54 5.61
C SER A 78 5.04 -20.37 4.83
#